data_AF-A0A530M5F6-F1
#
_entry.id   AF-A0A530M5F6-F1
#
_cell.length_a   1.000
_cell.length_b   1.000
_cell.length_c   1.000
_cell.angle_alpha   90.00
_cell.angle_beta   90.00
_cell.angle_gamma   90.00
#
_symmetry.space_group_name_H-M   'P 1'
#
loop_
_entity.id
_entity.type
_entity.pdbx_description
1 polymer ?
#
loop_
_entity_poly.entity_id
_entity_poly.type
_entity_poly.pdbx_seq_one_letter_code
_entity_poly.pdbx_strand_id
1 'polypeptide(L)'
;EKGLFDGWLTAYLNINDVRVGDIVDYGKTTVRTPIIGTDLLFHSFAVAWDEPIALIRKRVTWPTVQPLNVRQVRTDIRPDVQSTGETTTYLWQSANPTPVKSQEYLPPDFRTYPSIEI
;
A
#
# COMPACT_ATOMS: atom_id res chain seq x y z
N GLU A 1 -27.09 12.92 -9.99
CA GLU A 1 -26.06 11.86 -10.01
C GLU A 1 -25.48 11.66 -8.62
N LYS A 2 -25.23 10.42 -8.17
CA LYS A 2 -24.80 10.07 -6.81
C LYS A 2 -23.30 9.71 -6.74
N GLY A 3 -22.41 10.57 -7.26
CA GLY A 3 -20.95 10.42 -7.06
C GLY A 3 -20.31 9.15 -7.66
N LEU A 4 -20.95 8.54 -8.65
CA LEU A 4 -20.42 7.37 -9.34
C LEU A 4 -19.89 7.81 -10.70
N PHE A 5 -18.56 7.88 -10.83
CA PHE A 5 -17.91 8.43 -12.04
C PHE A 5 -17.32 7.33 -12.94
N ASP A 6 -17.02 6.14 -12.41
CA ASP A 6 -16.28 5.07 -13.10
C ASP A 6 -16.63 3.64 -12.62
N GLY A 7 -17.75 3.46 -11.91
CA GLY A 7 -18.14 2.20 -11.30
C GLY A 7 -17.50 1.93 -9.93
N TRP A 8 -16.66 2.83 -9.43
CA TRP A 8 -16.11 2.80 -8.09
C TRP A 8 -16.70 3.92 -7.23
N LEU A 9 -16.95 3.63 -5.94
CA LEU A 9 -17.33 4.64 -4.98
C LEU A 9 -16.12 5.53 -4.69
N THR A 10 -16.15 6.76 -5.20
CA THR A 10 -15.06 7.73 -5.06
C THR A 10 -15.39 8.75 -3.97
N ALA A 11 -14.51 8.86 -2.98
CA ALA A 11 -14.53 9.96 -2.02
C ALA A 11 -13.65 11.10 -2.58
N TYR A 12 -14.25 12.26 -2.83
CA TYR A 12 -13.58 13.46 -3.33
C TYR A 12 -13.49 14.51 -2.22
N LEU A 13 -12.29 15.05 -2.00
CA LEU A 13 -12.02 16.14 -1.07
C LEU A 13 -11.22 17.22 -1.80
N ASN A 14 -11.70 18.45 -1.75
CA ASN A 14 -10.97 19.62 -2.23
C ASN A 14 -10.44 20.40 -1.02
N ILE A 15 -9.12 20.62 -0.98
CA ILE A 15 -8.45 21.42 0.06
C ILE A 15 -8.12 22.78 -0.57
N ASN A 16 -8.85 23.81 -0.18
CA ASN A 16 -8.69 25.15 -0.74
C ASN A 16 -7.50 25.88 -0.09
N ASP A 17 -6.85 26.77 -0.85
CA ASP A 17 -5.77 27.67 -0.40
C ASP A 17 -4.52 26.95 0.16
N VAL A 18 -4.13 25.81 -0.44
CA VAL A 18 -2.82 25.19 -0.15
C VAL A 18 -1.70 26.01 -0.80
N ARG A 19 -0.65 26.28 -0.04
CA ARG A 19 0.51 27.09 -0.47
C ARG A 19 1.80 26.27 -0.42
N VAL A 20 2.84 26.80 -1.08
CA VAL A 20 4.17 26.18 -1.06
C VAL A 20 4.70 26.13 0.37
N GLY A 21 5.04 24.92 0.82
CA GLY A 21 5.53 24.66 2.17
C GLY A 21 4.47 24.16 3.15
N ASP A 22 3.18 24.18 2.79
CA ASP A 22 2.14 23.60 3.63
C ASP A 22 2.26 22.06 3.69
N ILE A 23 1.93 21.50 4.86
CA ILE A 23 1.88 20.05 5.09
C ILE A 23 0.42 19.62 5.18
N VAL A 24 0.05 18.61 4.39
CA VAL A 24 -1.28 18.03 4.40
C VAL A 24 -1.23 16.67 5.09
N ASP A 25 -1.78 16.61 6.30
CA ASP A 25 -1.96 15.35 7.03
C ASP A 25 -3.38 14.81 6.83
N TYR A 26 -3.49 13.55 6.42
CA TYR A 26 -4.78 12.89 6.27
C TYR A 26 -4.74 11.43 6.67
N GLY A 27 -5.89 10.94 7.11
CA GLY A 27 -6.13 9.53 7.42
C GLY A 27 -7.48 9.09 6.88
N LYS A 28 -7.56 7.85 6.40
CA LYS A 28 -8.83 7.25 5.99
C LYS A 28 -8.91 5.80 6.44
N THR A 29 -10.13 5.37 6.73
CA THR A 29 -10.46 3.96 6.94
C THR A 29 -11.48 3.56 5.88
N THR A 30 -11.25 2.41 5.26
CA THR A 30 -12.20 1.80 4.33
C THR A 30 -12.58 0.44 4.87
N VAL A 31 -13.87 0.22 5.10
CA VAL A 31 -14.43 -1.08 5.43
C VAL A 31 -15.00 -1.68 4.16
N ARG A 32 -14.66 -2.93 3.86
CA ARG A 32 -15.12 -3.65 2.67
C ARG A 32 -15.74 -4.98 3.08
N THR A 33 -16.84 -5.34 2.45
CA THR A 33 -17.42 -6.69 2.51
C THR A 33 -17.13 -7.37 1.17
N PRO A 34 -16.08 -8.20 1.07
CA PRO A 34 -15.75 -8.90 -0.17
C PRO A 34 -16.87 -9.84 -0.58
N ILE A 35 -17.27 -9.79 -1.85
CA ILE A 35 -18.25 -10.73 -2.46
C ILE A 35 -17.52 -11.94 -3.05
N ILE A 36 -16.25 -11.76 -3.44
CA ILE A 36 -15.37 -12.79 -4.00
C ILE A 36 -14.13 -12.86 -3.12
N GLY A 37 -13.70 -14.09 -2.77
CA GLY A 37 -12.51 -14.31 -1.96
C GLY A 37 -12.68 -13.83 -0.52
N THR A 38 -13.83 -14.12 0.10
CA THR A 38 -14.22 -13.59 1.42
C THR A 38 -13.19 -13.82 2.52
N ASP A 39 -12.47 -14.94 2.45
CA ASP A 39 -11.43 -15.35 3.40
C ASP A 39 -10.02 -15.29 2.79
N LEU A 40 -9.84 -14.50 1.72
CA LEU A 40 -8.57 -14.33 1.03
C LEU A 40 -8.15 -12.86 1.08
N LEU A 41 -6.84 -12.65 1.16
CA LEU A 41 -6.23 -11.34 1.00
C LEU A 41 -5.38 -11.36 -0.26
N PHE A 42 -5.54 -10.33 -1.09
CA PHE A 42 -4.59 -9.99 -2.12
C PHE A 42 -4.35 -8.48 -2.10
N HIS A 43 -3.10 -8.07 -2.01
CA HIS A 43 -2.72 -6.68 -2.04
C HIS A 43 -1.27 -6.50 -2.49
N SER A 44 -1.00 -5.41 -3.21
CA SER A 44 0.35 -5.00 -3.51
C SER A 44 0.55 -3.54 -3.10
N PHE A 45 1.74 -3.25 -2.56
CA PHE A 45 2.11 -1.90 -2.17
C PHE A 45 3.60 -1.66 -2.44
N ALA A 46 3.93 -0.46 -2.89
CA ALA A 46 5.31 -0.04 -3.12
C ALA A 46 6.03 0.28 -1.80
N VAL A 47 7.34 0.03 -1.77
CA VAL A 47 8.24 0.32 -0.63
C VAL A 47 9.29 1.39 -0.96
N ALA A 48 9.22 1.97 -2.16
CA ALA A 48 9.87 3.20 -2.59
C ALA A 48 9.08 3.78 -3.77
N TRP A 49 9.20 5.10 -3.98
CA TRP A 49 8.55 5.84 -5.08
C TRP A 49 9.59 6.71 -5.78
N ASP A 50 9.18 7.42 -6.83
CA ASP A 50 9.98 8.42 -7.54
C ASP A 50 10.18 9.72 -6.73
N GLU A 51 9.23 10.05 -5.86
CA GLU A 51 9.36 11.14 -4.90
C GLU A 51 10.06 10.71 -3.60
N PRO A 52 10.80 11.61 -2.92
CA PRO A 52 11.36 11.34 -1.60
C PRO A 52 10.28 11.05 -0.56
N ILE A 53 10.40 9.93 0.14
CA ILE A 53 9.50 9.54 1.22
C ILE A 53 10.31 9.30 2.49
N ALA A 54 9.89 9.90 3.59
CA ALA A 54 10.55 9.71 4.88
C ALA A 54 10.30 8.30 5.47
N LEU A 55 9.06 7.80 5.38
CA LEU A 55 8.69 6.49 5.90
C LEU A 55 7.51 5.90 5.12
N ILE A 56 7.69 4.67 4.64
CA ILE A 56 6.60 3.81 4.22
C ILE A 56 6.44 2.71 5.26
N ARG A 57 5.24 2.58 5.82
CA ARG A 57 4.93 1.57 6.83
C ARG A 57 3.64 0.86 6.47
N LYS A 58 3.69 -0.47 6.36
CA LYS A 58 2.52 -1.31 6.15
C LYS A 58 2.44 -2.33 7.26
N ARG A 59 1.28 -2.37 7.93
CA ARG A 59 0.93 -3.43 8.88
C ARG A 59 -0.25 -4.23 8.35
N VAL A 60 -0.14 -5.54 8.40
CA VAL A 60 -1.24 -6.46 8.13
C VAL A 60 -1.41 -7.37 9.33
N THR A 61 -2.62 -7.47 9.84
CA THR A 61 -2.99 -8.42 10.90
C THR A 61 -3.93 -9.44 10.26
N TRP A 62 -3.57 -10.71 10.37
CA TRP A 62 -4.18 -11.79 9.60
C TRP A 62 -4.31 -13.07 10.45
N PRO A 63 -5.27 -13.97 10.20
CA PRO A 63 -5.41 -15.20 10.98
C PRO A 63 -4.14 -16.05 10.96
N THR A 64 -3.72 -16.52 12.14
CA THR A 64 -2.52 -17.37 12.31
C THR A 64 -2.66 -18.71 11.58
N VAL A 65 -3.88 -19.24 11.50
CA VAL A 65 -4.19 -20.51 10.83
C VAL A 65 -4.03 -20.47 9.31
N GLN A 66 -3.86 -19.28 8.73
CA GLN A 66 -3.73 -19.06 7.29
C GLN A 66 -2.59 -18.07 7.02
N PRO A 67 -1.30 -18.48 7.13
CA PRO A 67 -0.19 -17.57 6.92
C PRO A 67 -0.20 -16.88 5.55
N LEU A 68 0.30 -15.64 5.49
CA LEU A 68 0.37 -14.88 4.23
C LEU A 68 1.45 -15.44 3.32
N ASN A 69 1.13 -15.55 2.02
CA ASN A 69 2.15 -15.71 1.00
C ASN A 69 2.72 -14.32 0.69
N VAL A 70 4.04 -14.17 0.75
CA VAL A 70 4.69 -12.87 0.53
C VAL A 70 5.68 -13.00 -0.61
N ARG A 71 5.55 -12.14 -1.62
CA ARG A 71 6.51 -12.01 -2.72
C ARG A 71 7.11 -10.62 -2.72
N GLN A 72 8.44 -10.53 -2.65
CA GLN A 72 9.12 -9.28 -2.97
C GLN A 72 9.34 -9.14 -4.46
N VAL A 73 9.20 -7.90 -4.93
CA VAL A 73 9.57 -7.50 -6.27
C VAL A 73 10.60 -6.38 -6.15
N ARG A 74 11.82 -6.64 -6.61
CA ARG A 74 12.93 -5.68 -6.66
C ARG A 74 13.30 -5.06 -5.30
N THR A 75 13.10 -5.81 -4.22
CA THR A 75 13.44 -5.41 -2.85
C THR A 75 13.75 -6.64 -2.01
N ASP A 76 14.57 -6.46 -0.98
CA ASP A 76 14.85 -7.50 0.02
C ASP A 76 14.12 -7.25 1.34
N ILE A 77 13.26 -6.22 1.41
CA ILE A 77 12.50 -5.88 2.62
C ILE A 77 11.61 -7.07 3.02
N ARG A 78 11.77 -7.51 4.28
CA ARG A 78 11.00 -8.57 4.92
C ARG A 78 10.09 -7.96 5.99
N PRO A 79 8.95 -8.59 6.33
CA PRO A 79 8.17 -8.16 7.46
C PRO A 79 8.82 -8.58 8.77
N ASP A 80 8.70 -7.75 9.79
CA ASP A 80 8.75 -8.21 11.17
C ASP A 80 7.44 -8.96 11.46
N VAL A 81 7.55 -10.23 11.87
CA VAL A 81 6.40 -11.11 12.09
C VAL A 81 6.22 -11.39 13.57
N GLN A 82 5.01 -11.15 14.08
CA GLN A 82 4.64 -11.40 15.47
C GLN A 82 3.29 -12.11 15.55
N SER A 83 3.25 -13.27 16.18
CA SER A 83 2.00 -14.03 16.38
C SER A 83 1.51 -13.85 17.81
N THR A 84 0.23 -13.49 17.95
CA THR A 84 -0.46 -13.30 19.23
C THR A 84 -1.81 -14.01 19.17
N GLY A 85 -1.89 -15.20 19.78
CA GLY A 85 -3.09 -16.02 19.76
C GLY A 85 -3.53 -16.35 18.34
N GLU A 86 -4.76 -15.95 18.00
CA GLU A 86 -5.41 -16.27 16.73
C GLU A 86 -4.93 -15.42 15.54
N THR A 87 -4.12 -14.40 15.79
CA THR A 87 -3.65 -13.49 14.74
C THR A 87 -2.13 -13.41 14.65
N THR A 88 -1.64 -13.18 13.44
CA THR A 88 -0.26 -12.88 13.13
C THR A 88 -0.19 -11.52 12.47
N THR A 89 0.69 -10.67 12.99
CA THR A 89 0.99 -9.34 12.46
C THR A 89 2.26 -9.38 11.63
N TYR A 90 2.18 -8.83 10.42
CA TYR A 90 3.28 -8.62 9.50
C TYR A 90 3.51 -7.11 9.36
N LEU A 91 4.71 -6.65 9.70
CA LEU A 91 5.06 -5.24 9.66
C LEU A 91 6.23 -5.00 8.70
N TRP A 92 5.97 -4.29 7.62
CA TRP A 92 7.01 -3.81 6.70
C TRP A 92 7.30 -2.34 6.96
N GLN A 93 8.58 -1.99 6.94
CA GLN A 93 9.06 -0.62 7.08
C GLN A 93 10.16 -0.32 6.05
N SER A 94 10.07 0.86 5.46
CA SER A 94 11.08 1.43 4.58
C SER A 94 11.31 2.88 5.01
N ALA A 95 12.42 3.14 5.69
CA ALA A 95 12.78 4.47 6.18
C ALA A 95 13.75 5.14 5.19
N ASN A 96 13.41 6.36 4.78
CA ASN A 96 14.14 7.14 3.77
C ASN A 96 14.57 6.31 2.53
N PRO A 97 13.67 5.55 1.88
CA PRO A 97 14.03 4.82 0.67
C PRO A 97 14.63 5.75 -0.38
N THR A 98 15.69 5.29 -1.04
CA THR A 98 16.23 5.97 -2.22
C THR A 98 15.14 6.11 -3.28
N PRO A 99 14.86 7.33 -3.78
CA PRO A 99 13.87 7.52 -4.82
C PRO A 99 14.21 6.72 -6.08
N VAL A 100 13.20 6.09 -6.67
CA VAL A 100 13.33 5.27 -7.87
C VAL A 100 12.89 6.10 -9.06
N LYS A 101 13.86 6.51 -9.87
CA LYS A 101 13.57 7.29 -11.07
C LYS A 101 12.69 6.49 -12.04
N SER A 102 11.46 6.94 -12.23
CA SER A 102 10.62 6.44 -13.31
C SER A 102 11.27 6.82 -14.66
N GLN A 103 11.35 5.86 -15.57
CA GLN A 103 11.89 6.08 -16.91
C GLN A 103 10.74 6.12 -17.91
N GLU A 104 10.86 6.98 -18.91
CA GLU A 104 9.95 7.00 -20.03
C GLU A 104 10.18 5.78 -20.93
N TYR A 105 9.12 5.36 -21.64
CA TYR A 105 9.17 4.29 -22.65
C TYR A 105 9.55 2.88 -22.13
N LEU A 106 9.30 2.60 -20.85
CA LEU A 106 9.37 1.24 -20.33
C LEU A 106 8.19 0.38 -20.87
N PRO A 107 8.38 -0.95 -21.01
CA PRO A 107 7.27 -1.86 -21.29
C PRO A 107 6.13 -1.67 -20.28
N PRO A 108 4.85 -1.77 -20.71
CA PRO A 108 3.71 -1.52 -19.82
C PRO A 108 3.64 -2.43 -18.57
N ASP A 109 4.24 -3.61 -18.64
CA ASP A 109 4.29 -4.60 -17.57
C ASP A 109 5.56 -4.50 -16.70
N PHE A 110 6.45 -3.56 -17.01
CA PHE A 110 7.65 -3.35 -16.23
C PHE A 110 7.31 -2.75 -14.86
N ARG A 111 7.63 -3.49 -13.79
CA ARG A 111 7.41 -3.03 -12.42
C ARG A 111 8.49 -2.06 -11.98
N THR A 112 8.27 -0.77 -12.20
CA THR A 112 9.22 0.31 -11.86
C THR A 112 9.50 0.42 -10.37
N TYR A 113 8.48 0.38 -9.53
CA TYR A 113 8.64 0.56 -8.09
C TYR A 113 8.86 -0.78 -7.37
N PRO A 114 9.84 -0.86 -6.44
CA PRO A 114 9.98 -2.02 -5.58
C PRO A 114 8.71 -2.17 -4.75
N SER A 115 8.20 -3.40 -4.66
CA SER A 115 6.91 -3.66 -4.07
C SER A 115 6.88 -4.99 -3.35
N ILE A 116 5.85 -5.13 -2.51
CA ILE A 116 5.52 -6.35 -1.80
C ILE A 116 4.12 -6.75 -2.23
N GLU A 117 4.00 -8.01 -2.61
CA GLU A 117 2.74 -8.66 -2.95
C GLU A 117 2.40 -9.65 -1.83
N ILE A 118 1.15 -9.58 -1.37
CA ILE A 118 0.54 -10.46 -0.39
C ILE A 118 -0.81 -10.94 -0.87
#